data_AF-A0A2J4XW55-F1
#
_entry.id   AF-A0A2J4XW55-F1
#
_cell.length_a   1.000
_cell.length_b   1.000
_cell.length_c   1.000
_cell.angle_alpha   90.00
_cell.angle_beta   90.00
_cell.angle_gamma   90.00
#
_symmetry.space_group_name_H-M   'P 1'
#
loop_
_entity.id
_entity.type
_entity.pdbx_description
1 polymer ?
#
loop_
_entity_poly.entity_id
_entity_poly.type
_entity_poly.pdbx_seq_one_letter_code
_entity_poly.pdbx_strand_id
1 'polypeptide(L)'
;VTNFAAEIDAWGHIPNGNRTYYLSRSQPPFFPFMVELLATHEGDEALKKWLPQMEKEYQYWMDGAEALEPGSASKRVVRMADGALLNRYWDDNDTPRPESWLDDVTTAKNNPNRPATEIYRDLRSAAASGWDFSSRWMDNPQQLGTIRTTSIVPVDLNSLMFHMEKTIARASKAAGDSAKSAQYDALANARQKALEKYLWNDKEGWYADYDLKSHKVRN
;
A
#
# COMPACT_ATOMS: atom_id res chain seq x y z
N VAL A 1 -18.64 5.30 -3.48
CA VAL A 1 -17.97 4.88 -4.74
C VAL A 1 -17.73 6.07 -5.67
N THR A 2 -18.77 6.80 -6.14
CA THR A 2 -18.60 7.92 -7.09
C THR A 2 -17.57 8.98 -6.67
N ASN A 3 -17.57 9.41 -5.41
CA ASN A 3 -16.59 10.41 -4.94
C ASN A 3 -15.16 9.89 -5.11
N PHE A 4 -14.85 8.71 -4.57
CA PHE A 4 -13.53 8.08 -4.69
C PHE A 4 -13.12 7.83 -6.14
N ALA A 5 -14.06 7.44 -7.02
CA ALA A 5 -13.79 7.31 -8.44
C ALA A 5 -13.36 8.67 -9.06
N ALA A 6 -14.03 9.76 -8.69
CA ALA A 6 -13.65 11.10 -9.14
C ALA A 6 -12.27 11.53 -8.62
N GLU A 7 -11.89 11.13 -7.40
CA GLU A 7 -10.56 11.38 -6.85
C GLU A 7 -9.47 10.61 -7.61
N ILE A 8 -9.70 9.32 -7.91
CA ILE A 8 -8.82 8.51 -8.77
C ILE A 8 -8.69 9.17 -10.14
N ASP A 9 -9.80 9.65 -10.71
CA ASP A 9 -9.77 10.27 -12.02
C ASP A 9 -8.99 11.59 -12.03
N ALA A 10 -9.16 12.43 -11.01
CA ALA A 10 -8.53 13.73 -10.89
C ALA A 10 -7.05 13.67 -10.49
N TRP A 11 -6.66 12.75 -9.61
CA TRP A 11 -5.34 12.74 -8.96
C TRP A 11 -4.55 11.44 -9.14
N GLY A 12 -5.12 10.47 -9.87
CA GLY A 12 -4.50 9.18 -10.12
C GLY A 12 -4.62 8.18 -8.97
N HIS A 13 -5.08 8.62 -7.79
CA HIS A 13 -5.27 7.80 -6.60
C HIS A 13 -6.28 8.45 -5.66
N ILE A 14 -6.75 7.69 -4.66
CA ILE A 14 -7.53 8.23 -3.54
C ILE A 14 -6.54 8.82 -2.53
N PRO A 15 -6.51 10.14 -2.28
CA PRO A 15 -5.67 10.71 -1.25
C PRO A 15 -6.15 10.28 0.14
N ASN A 16 -5.29 10.37 1.15
CA ASN A 16 -5.63 10.07 2.56
C ASN A 16 -6.91 10.78 3.04
N GLY A 17 -7.19 11.97 2.50
CA GLY A 17 -8.49 12.62 2.55
C GLY A 17 -8.54 13.77 1.55
N ASN A 18 -9.70 14.41 1.38
CA ASN A 18 -9.94 15.48 0.42
C ASN A 18 -9.36 16.85 0.87
N ARG A 19 -8.06 16.88 1.17
CA ARG A 19 -7.27 18.06 1.55
C ARG A 19 -5.98 18.10 0.73
N THR A 20 -5.52 19.30 0.37
CA THR A 20 -4.33 19.47 -0.46
C THR A 20 -3.06 18.84 0.13
N TYR A 21 -2.89 18.89 1.46
CA TYR A 21 -1.75 18.29 2.16
C TYR A 21 -1.77 16.75 2.21
N TYR A 22 -2.84 16.12 1.72
CA TYR A 22 -2.95 14.67 1.58
C TYR A 22 -2.71 14.15 0.17
N LEU A 23 -2.58 15.01 -0.84
CA LEU A 23 -2.32 14.58 -2.23
C LEU A 23 -0.99 13.83 -2.42
N SER A 24 -0.09 13.87 -1.45
CA SER A 24 1.19 13.16 -1.50
C SER A 24 1.09 11.69 -1.09
N ARG A 25 -0.07 11.21 -0.63
CA ARG A 25 -0.24 9.84 -0.17
C ARG A 25 -1.68 9.36 -0.25
N SER A 26 -1.83 8.05 -0.42
CA SER A 26 -3.12 7.37 -0.27
C SER A 26 -3.39 6.94 1.19
N GLN A 27 -4.31 5.98 1.33
CA GLN A 27 -4.64 5.21 2.52
C GLN A 27 -4.81 3.73 2.14
N PRO A 28 -5.06 2.78 3.07
CA PRO A 28 -5.34 1.39 2.72
C PRO A 28 -6.38 1.26 1.58
N PRO A 29 -6.08 0.53 0.48
CA PRO A 29 -6.87 0.62 -0.75
C PRO A 29 -8.15 -0.23 -0.70
N PHE A 30 -9.21 0.37 -0.16
CA PHE A 30 -10.53 -0.26 0.00
C PHE A 30 -11.49 -0.01 -1.16
N PHE A 31 -11.13 0.75 -2.19
CA PHE A 31 -12.05 1.04 -3.30
C PHE A 31 -12.62 -0.21 -3.98
N PRO A 32 -11.84 -1.30 -4.23
CA PRO A 32 -12.41 -2.54 -4.77
C PRO A 32 -13.49 -3.16 -3.86
N PHE A 33 -13.29 -3.16 -2.53
CA PHE A 33 -14.31 -3.60 -1.57
C PHE A 33 -15.57 -2.72 -1.64
N MET A 34 -15.42 -1.41 -1.80
CA MET A 34 -16.56 -0.49 -1.93
C MET A 34 -17.35 -0.78 -3.21
N VAL A 35 -16.66 -1.10 -4.31
CA VAL A 35 -17.30 -1.49 -5.58
C VAL A 35 -17.99 -2.84 -5.44
N GLU A 36 -17.37 -3.84 -4.80
CA GLU A 36 -18.01 -5.13 -4.55
C GLU A 36 -19.24 -5.01 -3.65
N LEU A 37 -19.18 -4.17 -2.61
CA LEU A 37 -20.33 -3.88 -1.76
C LEU A 37 -21.47 -3.28 -2.60
N LEU A 38 -21.17 -2.33 -3.49
CA LEU A 38 -22.17 -1.77 -4.41
C LEU A 38 -22.74 -2.83 -5.35
N ALA A 39 -21.90 -3.75 -5.83
CA ALA A 39 -22.31 -4.85 -6.70
C ALA A 39 -23.26 -5.86 -6.00
N THR A 40 -23.31 -5.91 -4.66
CA THR A 40 -24.34 -6.69 -3.96
C THR A 40 -25.76 -6.13 -4.17
N HIS A 41 -25.87 -4.85 -4.55
CA HIS A 41 -27.14 -4.17 -4.85
C HIS A 41 -27.37 -3.98 -6.36
N GLU A 42 -26.33 -3.63 -7.11
CA GLU A 42 -26.41 -3.28 -8.54
C GLU A 42 -25.96 -4.41 -9.48
N GLY A 43 -25.51 -5.54 -8.92
CA GLY A 43 -24.96 -6.66 -9.69
C GLY A 43 -23.63 -6.31 -10.38
N ASP A 44 -23.30 -7.12 -11.38
CA ASP A 44 -22.03 -6.99 -12.12
C ASP A 44 -21.92 -5.68 -12.93
N GLU A 45 -23.02 -4.92 -13.10
CA GLU A 45 -22.96 -3.57 -13.70
C GLU A 45 -22.07 -2.62 -12.90
N ALA A 46 -22.11 -2.69 -11.56
CA ALA A 46 -21.22 -1.87 -10.73
C ALA A 46 -19.74 -2.23 -10.95
N LEU A 47 -19.42 -3.52 -11.05
CA LEU A 47 -18.06 -4.00 -11.32
C LEU A 47 -17.55 -3.49 -12.67
N LYS A 48 -18.37 -3.62 -13.72
CA LYS A 48 -18.03 -3.13 -15.07
C LYS A 48 -17.84 -1.62 -15.10
N LYS A 49 -18.76 -0.88 -14.46
CA LYS A 49 -18.75 0.57 -14.44
C LYS A 49 -17.49 1.15 -13.81
N TRP A 50 -17.00 0.54 -12.73
CA TRP A 50 -15.87 1.06 -11.95
C TRP A 50 -14.54 0.34 -12.23
N LEU A 51 -14.52 -0.63 -13.16
CA LEU A 51 -13.31 -1.32 -13.61
C LEU A 51 -12.19 -0.34 -14.01
N PRO A 52 -12.44 0.74 -14.80
CA PRO A 52 -11.38 1.66 -15.19
C PRO A 52 -10.69 2.33 -13.99
N GLN A 53 -11.45 2.71 -12.95
CA GLN A 53 -10.88 3.34 -11.75
C GLN A 53 -10.15 2.33 -10.86
N MET A 54 -10.64 1.08 -10.75
CA MET A 54 -9.89 0.04 -10.04
C MET A 54 -8.54 -0.26 -10.73
N GLU A 55 -8.51 -0.31 -12.06
CA GLU A 55 -7.26 -0.45 -12.82
C GLU A 55 -6.33 0.74 -12.60
N LYS A 56 -6.87 1.97 -12.64
CA LYS A 56 -6.07 3.19 -12.46
C LYS A 56 -5.48 3.28 -11.04
N GLU A 57 -6.23 2.92 -10.02
CA GLU A 57 -5.71 2.82 -8.65
C GLU A 57 -4.63 1.71 -8.53
N TYR A 58 -4.83 0.55 -9.16
CA TYR A 58 -3.81 -0.50 -9.21
C TYR A 58 -2.50 0.01 -9.84
N GLN A 59 -2.58 0.79 -10.92
CA GLN A 59 -1.40 1.39 -11.54
C GLN A 59 -0.68 2.38 -10.61
N TYR A 60 -1.40 3.14 -9.77
CA TYR A 60 -0.76 3.99 -8.74
C TYR A 60 0.06 3.18 -7.73
N TRP A 61 -0.49 2.05 -7.27
CA TRP A 61 0.20 1.17 -6.33
C TRP A 61 1.39 0.47 -6.97
N MET A 62 1.31 0.13 -8.25
CA MET A 62 2.35 -0.59 -9.01
C MET A 62 3.32 0.31 -9.77
N ASP A 63 3.19 1.64 -9.63
CA ASP A 63 4.03 2.62 -10.31
C ASP A 63 5.53 2.40 -10.02
N GLY A 64 6.29 2.16 -11.09
CA GLY A 64 7.73 1.87 -11.04
C GLY A 64 8.09 0.38 -10.99
N ALA A 65 7.13 -0.55 -10.97
CA ALA A 65 7.42 -1.99 -10.86
C ALA A 65 8.25 -2.56 -12.02
N GLU A 66 7.99 -2.14 -13.26
CA GLU A 66 8.61 -2.72 -14.46
C GLU A 66 10.13 -2.54 -14.51
N ALA A 67 10.63 -1.38 -14.08
CA ALA A 67 12.05 -1.04 -14.09
C ALA A 67 12.78 -1.37 -12.78
N LEU A 68 12.09 -2.00 -11.82
CA LEU A 68 12.64 -2.24 -10.49
C LEU A 68 13.50 -3.49 -10.48
N GLU A 69 14.74 -3.39 -10.02
CA GLU A 69 15.64 -4.54 -9.88
C GLU A 69 15.30 -5.40 -8.65
N PRO A 70 15.56 -6.73 -8.66
CA PRO A 70 15.37 -7.59 -7.50
C PRO A 70 16.12 -7.09 -6.25
N GLY A 71 15.46 -7.14 -5.10
CA GLY A 71 15.98 -6.63 -3.83
C GLY A 71 15.86 -5.11 -3.65
N SER A 72 15.24 -4.41 -4.61
CA SER A 72 15.06 -2.95 -4.56
C SER A 72 13.61 -2.54 -4.30
N ALA A 73 13.42 -1.30 -3.88
CA ALA A 73 12.11 -0.69 -3.71
C ALA A 73 12.04 0.68 -4.37
N SER A 74 10.92 0.99 -5.02
CA SER A 74 10.64 2.28 -5.61
C SER A 74 9.21 2.68 -5.28
N LYS A 75 9.05 3.86 -4.68
CA LYS A 75 7.76 4.35 -4.19
C LYS A 75 7.03 3.29 -3.34
N ARG A 76 5.85 2.85 -3.79
CA ARG A 76 4.96 1.88 -3.14
C ARG A 76 5.25 0.43 -3.52
N VAL A 77 6.24 0.17 -4.38
CA VAL A 77 6.59 -1.17 -4.87
C VAL A 77 7.89 -1.65 -4.25
N VAL A 78 7.91 -2.93 -3.88
CA VAL A 78 9.09 -3.66 -3.44
C VAL A 78 9.24 -4.90 -4.32
N ARG A 79 10.39 -5.05 -4.97
CA ARG A 79 10.76 -6.29 -5.64
C ARG A 79 11.65 -7.11 -4.71
N MET A 80 11.14 -8.23 -4.25
CA MET A 80 11.86 -9.17 -3.40
C MET A 80 13.08 -9.75 -4.13
N ALA A 81 14.00 -10.36 -3.39
CA ALA A 81 15.24 -10.90 -3.96
C ALA A 81 15.00 -12.00 -5.00
N ASP A 82 13.90 -12.74 -4.90
CA ASP A 82 13.49 -13.77 -5.86
C ASP A 82 12.65 -13.22 -7.03
N GLY A 83 12.47 -11.89 -7.09
CA GLY A 83 11.71 -11.20 -8.12
C GLY A 83 10.22 -11.04 -7.80
N ALA A 84 9.70 -11.60 -6.70
CA ALA A 84 8.30 -11.39 -6.30
C ALA A 84 8.03 -9.90 -6.05
N LEU A 85 6.83 -9.43 -6.41
CA LEU A 85 6.41 -8.05 -6.21
C LEU A 85 5.43 -7.95 -5.05
N LEU A 86 5.72 -7.07 -4.12
CA LEU A 86 4.87 -6.68 -3.00
C LEU A 86 4.80 -5.15 -2.92
N ASN A 87 3.91 -4.64 -2.07
CA ASN A 87 3.74 -3.21 -1.86
C ASN A 87 4.12 -2.79 -0.44
N ARG A 88 4.49 -1.51 -0.30
CA ARG A 88 4.70 -0.83 0.98
C ARG A 88 3.97 0.50 1.00
N TYR A 89 3.65 1.00 2.19
CA TYR A 89 3.18 2.38 2.33
C TYR A 89 4.31 3.37 2.06
N TRP A 90 3.98 4.43 1.34
CA TRP A 90 4.92 5.46 0.91
C TRP A 90 4.18 6.77 0.63
N ASP A 91 4.63 7.85 1.24
CA ASP A 91 4.24 9.23 0.88
C ASP A 91 5.30 9.81 -0.06
N ASP A 92 4.90 10.61 -1.06
CA ASP A 92 5.78 11.19 -2.08
C ASP A 92 6.58 12.41 -1.58
N ASN A 93 6.28 12.96 -0.39
CA ASN A 93 7.05 13.99 0.31
C ASN A 93 7.87 13.45 1.51
N ASP A 94 8.98 14.11 1.82
CA ASP A 94 9.85 13.86 3.00
C ASP A 94 10.03 15.11 3.87
N THR A 95 9.00 15.95 3.94
CA THR A 95 8.95 17.15 4.79
C THR A 95 8.03 16.92 5.99
N PRO A 96 8.00 17.76 7.03
CA PRO A 96 7.01 17.61 8.10
C PRO A 96 5.57 17.68 7.55
N ARG A 97 4.64 16.93 8.14
CA ARG A 97 3.21 16.98 7.81
C ARG A 97 2.63 18.36 8.16
N PRO A 98 1.98 19.08 7.22
CA PRO A 98 1.38 20.39 7.53
C PRO A 98 0.40 20.36 8.71
N GLU A 99 -0.37 19.28 8.84
CA GLU A 99 -1.36 19.04 9.89
C GLU A 99 -0.75 18.64 11.24
N SER A 100 0.55 18.34 11.30
CA SER A 100 1.27 17.92 12.53
C SER A 100 2.70 18.45 12.57
N TRP A 101 2.90 19.67 12.08
CA TRP A 101 4.23 20.22 11.77
C TRP A 101 5.18 20.21 12.97
N LEU A 102 4.74 20.72 14.12
CA LEU A 102 5.58 20.83 15.31
C LEU A 102 5.96 19.46 15.88
N ASP A 103 5.03 18.50 15.84
CA ASP A 103 5.25 17.14 16.34
C ASP A 103 6.26 16.39 15.47
N ASP A 104 6.15 16.51 14.15
CA ASP A 104 7.08 15.88 13.21
C ASP A 104 8.49 16.46 13.37
N VAL A 105 8.62 17.79 13.40
CA VAL A 105 9.92 18.47 13.60
C VAL A 105 10.53 18.07 14.94
N THR A 106 9.73 18.01 16.00
CA THR A 106 10.21 17.60 17.34
C THR A 106 10.65 16.13 17.34
N THR A 107 9.90 15.25 16.70
CA THR A 107 10.23 13.83 16.57
C THR A 107 11.56 13.63 15.85
N ALA A 108 11.77 14.31 14.72
CA ALA A 108 13.03 14.24 13.99
C ALA A 108 14.20 14.83 14.78
N LYS A 109 13.99 15.96 15.46
CA LYS A 109 15.01 16.58 16.32
C LYS A 109 15.45 15.69 17.48
N ASN A 110 14.53 14.90 18.04
CA ASN A 110 14.80 13.98 19.15
C ASN A 110 15.54 12.69 18.72
N ASN A 111 15.79 12.49 17.42
CA ASN A 111 16.63 11.39 16.93
C ASN A 111 17.66 11.87 15.88
N PRO A 112 18.70 12.60 16.31
CA PRO A 112 19.69 13.21 15.40
C PRO A 112 20.57 12.19 14.66
N ASN A 113 20.51 10.90 15.02
CA ASN A 113 21.28 9.83 14.39
C ASN A 113 20.68 9.37 13.04
N ARG A 114 19.50 9.88 12.67
CA ARG A 114 18.85 9.61 11.39
C ARG A 114 18.62 10.92 10.63
N PRO A 115 18.73 10.93 9.29
CA PRO A 115 18.33 12.08 8.50
C PRO A 115 16.87 12.44 8.78
N ALA A 116 16.61 13.72 9.04
CA ALA A 116 15.26 14.19 9.37
C ALA A 116 14.25 13.85 8.25
N THR A 117 14.67 13.92 6.99
CA THR A 117 13.87 13.55 5.81
C THR A 117 13.42 12.10 5.81
N GLU A 118 14.26 11.16 6.28
CA GLU A 118 13.84 9.76 6.42
C GLU A 118 12.78 9.60 7.51
N ILE A 119 12.95 10.27 8.65
CA ILE A 119 11.95 10.25 9.73
C ILE A 119 10.64 10.83 9.22
N TYR A 120 10.66 11.98 8.53
CA TYR A 120 9.47 12.61 7.95
C TYR A 120 8.77 11.70 6.94
N ARG A 121 9.53 11.04 6.05
CA ARG A 121 8.99 10.06 5.10
C ARG A 121 8.30 8.91 5.82
N ASP A 122 8.91 8.36 6.87
CA ASP A 122 8.34 7.24 7.62
C ASP A 122 7.11 7.63 8.44
N LEU A 123 7.09 8.84 9.02
CA LEU A 123 5.91 9.40 9.71
C LEU A 123 4.74 9.57 8.75
N ARG A 124 4.97 10.17 7.58
CA ARG A 124 3.97 10.33 6.52
C ARG A 124 3.47 8.99 5.98
N SER A 125 4.38 8.04 5.79
CA SER A 125 4.03 6.71 5.30
C SER A 125 3.25 5.91 6.34
N ALA A 126 3.46 6.15 7.64
CA ALA A 126 2.59 5.62 8.68
C ALA A 126 1.19 6.22 8.61
N ALA A 127 1.05 7.52 8.35
CA ALA A 127 -0.25 8.12 8.07
C ALA A 127 -0.91 7.53 6.81
N ALA A 128 -0.12 7.20 5.77
CA ALA A 128 -0.60 6.48 4.59
C ALA A 128 -1.05 5.04 4.91
N SER A 129 -0.55 4.44 5.99
CA SER A 129 -1.00 3.12 6.45
C SER A 129 -2.35 3.16 7.18
N GLY A 130 -2.77 4.33 7.67
CA GLY A 130 -3.89 4.47 8.59
C GLY A 130 -3.58 4.06 10.04
N TRP A 131 -2.32 3.70 10.33
CA TRP A 131 -1.82 3.31 11.65
C TRP A 131 -0.76 4.30 12.15
N ASP A 132 -1.09 5.60 12.16
CA ASP A 132 -0.28 6.68 12.73
C ASP A 132 -0.66 6.94 14.21
N PHE A 133 0.13 6.51 15.19
CA PHE A 133 1.35 5.69 15.12
C PHE A 133 1.19 4.38 15.87
N SER A 134 2.11 3.43 15.61
CA SER A 134 2.06 2.09 16.17
C SER A 134 3.46 1.53 16.38
N SER A 135 3.64 0.75 17.45
CA SER A 135 4.85 -0.03 17.72
C SER A 135 5.22 -0.95 16.55
N ARG A 136 4.23 -1.35 15.74
CA ARG A 136 4.39 -2.11 14.49
C ARG A 136 5.51 -1.56 13.60
N TRP A 137 5.64 -0.24 13.54
CA TRP A 137 6.56 0.47 12.65
C TRP A 137 7.89 0.88 13.31
N MET A 138 8.10 0.61 14.60
CA MET A 138 9.17 1.21 15.40
C MET A 138 10.22 0.15 15.78
N ASP A 139 11.51 0.53 15.79
CA ASP A 139 12.55 -0.31 16.42
C ASP A 139 12.43 -0.28 17.95
N ASN A 140 12.02 0.86 18.51
CA ASN A 140 11.71 1.01 19.93
C ASN A 140 10.27 1.51 20.10
N PRO A 141 9.36 0.71 20.68
CA PRO A 141 7.93 1.06 20.79
C PRO A 141 7.67 2.29 21.67
N GLN A 142 8.65 2.73 22.46
CA GLN A 142 8.55 3.92 23.32
C GLN A 142 9.12 5.19 22.66
N GLN A 143 9.71 5.08 21.46
CA GLN A 143 10.41 6.19 20.80
C GLN A 143 9.99 6.33 19.34
N LEU A 144 9.09 7.28 19.06
CA LEU A 144 8.56 7.52 17.71
C LEU A 144 9.63 7.87 16.68
N GLY A 145 10.73 8.51 17.06
CA GLY A 145 11.86 8.77 16.15
C GLY A 145 12.51 7.51 15.55
N THR A 146 12.20 6.32 16.08
CA THR A 146 12.65 5.03 15.55
C THR A 146 11.70 4.42 14.52
N ILE A 147 10.63 5.14 14.14
CA ILE A 147 9.68 4.71 13.10
C ILE A 147 10.36 4.52 11.76
N ARG A 148 10.08 3.43 11.06
CA ARG A 148 10.73 3.07 9.79
C ARG A 148 9.80 2.39 8.80
N THR A 149 8.58 2.90 8.70
CA THR A 149 7.46 2.37 7.92
C THR A 149 7.86 1.95 6.50
N THR A 150 8.68 2.74 5.81
CA THR A 150 9.07 2.46 4.41
C THR A 150 10.05 1.30 4.27
N SER A 151 10.63 0.83 5.37
CA SER A 151 11.48 -0.39 5.40
C SER A 151 10.70 -1.66 5.76
N ILE A 152 9.38 -1.57 5.87
CA ILE A 152 8.51 -2.67 6.27
C ILE A 152 7.52 -2.94 5.14
N VAL A 153 7.37 -4.21 4.76
CA VAL A 153 6.36 -4.67 3.80
C VAL A 153 5.12 -5.11 4.59
N PRO A 154 4.01 -4.36 4.53
CA PRO A 154 2.86 -4.60 5.39
C PRO A 154 1.99 -5.78 4.91
N VAL A 155 1.61 -6.67 5.83
CA VAL A 155 0.75 -7.82 5.47
C VAL A 155 -0.67 -7.41 5.10
N ASP A 156 -1.23 -6.41 5.78
CA ASP A 156 -2.53 -5.84 5.49
C ASP A 156 -2.57 -5.24 4.07
N LEU A 157 -1.64 -4.36 3.72
CA LEU A 157 -1.57 -3.76 2.39
C LEU A 157 -1.52 -4.83 1.30
N ASN A 158 -0.67 -5.85 1.46
CA ASN A 158 -0.52 -6.88 0.45
C ASN A 158 -1.73 -7.82 0.36
N SER A 159 -2.46 -8.01 1.46
CA SER A 159 -3.76 -8.69 1.45
C SER A 159 -4.82 -7.88 0.70
N LEU A 160 -4.84 -6.55 0.89
CA LEU A 160 -5.73 -5.64 0.16
C LEU A 160 -5.40 -5.58 -1.34
N MET A 161 -4.10 -5.58 -1.69
CA MET A 161 -3.66 -5.64 -3.08
C MET A 161 -4.02 -6.96 -3.76
N PHE A 162 -3.93 -8.09 -3.03
CA PHE A 162 -4.41 -9.38 -3.53
C PHE A 162 -5.91 -9.32 -3.82
N HIS A 163 -6.68 -8.74 -2.90
CA HIS A 163 -8.11 -8.54 -3.12
C HIS A 163 -8.39 -7.64 -4.32
N MET A 164 -7.67 -6.53 -4.48
CA MET A 164 -7.76 -5.64 -5.65
C MET A 164 -7.56 -6.40 -6.95
N GLU A 165 -6.50 -7.22 -7.05
CA GLU A 165 -6.22 -8.03 -8.25
C GLU A 165 -7.35 -9.03 -8.53
N LYS A 166 -7.86 -9.72 -7.50
CA LYS A 166 -9.02 -10.63 -7.64
C LYS A 166 -10.28 -9.91 -8.10
N THR A 167 -10.56 -8.72 -7.57
CA THR A 167 -11.74 -7.94 -7.91
C THR A 167 -11.65 -7.40 -9.34
N ILE A 168 -10.46 -6.96 -9.78
CA ILE A 168 -10.22 -6.57 -11.18
C ILE A 168 -10.39 -7.78 -12.11
N ALA A 169 -9.88 -8.96 -11.74
CA ALA A 169 -10.07 -10.18 -12.51
C ALA A 169 -11.56 -10.52 -12.68
N ARG A 170 -12.35 -10.43 -11.59
CA ARG A 170 -13.80 -10.63 -11.60
C ARG A 170 -14.51 -9.60 -12.48
N ALA A 171 -14.20 -8.32 -12.31
CA ALA A 171 -14.81 -7.23 -13.08
C ALA A 171 -14.47 -7.33 -14.58
N SER A 172 -13.24 -7.74 -14.92
CA SER A 172 -12.82 -7.99 -16.31
C SER A 172 -13.61 -9.12 -16.95
N LYS A 173 -13.83 -10.22 -16.21
CA LYS A 173 -14.68 -11.33 -16.67
C LYS A 173 -16.12 -10.88 -16.91
N ALA A 174 -16.69 -10.11 -15.97
CA ALA A 174 -18.03 -9.54 -16.12
C ALA A 174 -18.15 -8.62 -17.34
N ALA A 175 -17.08 -7.89 -17.68
CA ALA A 175 -16.98 -7.05 -18.88
C ALA A 175 -16.75 -7.83 -20.19
N GLY A 176 -16.59 -9.16 -20.12
CA GLY A 176 -16.32 -10.01 -21.30
C GLY A 176 -14.84 -10.10 -21.68
N ASP A 177 -13.93 -9.50 -20.93
CA ASP A 177 -12.49 -9.52 -21.18
C ASP A 177 -11.81 -10.69 -20.43
N SER A 178 -11.86 -11.87 -21.04
CA SER A 178 -11.31 -13.10 -20.44
C SER A 178 -9.78 -13.08 -20.37
N ALA A 179 -9.10 -12.40 -21.31
CA ALA A 179 -7.65 -12.31 -21.33
C ALA A 179 -7.13 -11.49 -20.15
N LYS A 180 -7.73 -10.32 -19.93
CA LYS A 180 -7.43 -9.48 -18.77
C LYS A 180 -7.79 -10.14 -17.46
N SER A 181 -8.94 -10.83 -17.41
CA SER A 181 -9.33 -11.61 -16.23
C SER A 181 -8.24 -12.62 -15.85
N ALA A 182 -7.76 -13.41 -16.82
CA ALA A 182 -6.68 -14.38 -16.60
C ALA A 182 -5.35 -13.71 -16.19
N GLN A 183 -5.03 -12.55 -16.75
CA GLN A 183 -3.85 -11.77 -16.38
C GLN A 183 -3.89 -11.37 -14.90
N TYR A 184 -4.98 -10.78 -14.43
CA TYR A 184 -5.10 -10.35 -13.04
C TYR A 184 -5.22 -11.54 -12.06
N ASP A 185 -5.81 -12.65 -12.48
CA ASP A 185 -5.77 -13.89 -11.69
C ASP A 185 -4.34 -14.43 -11.53
N ALA A 186 -3.51 -14.34 -12.57
CA ALA A 186 -2.09 -14.72 -12.46
C ALA A 186 -1.32 -13.80 -11.51
N LEU A 187 -1.60 -12.48 -11.54
CA LEU A 187 -1.02 -11.51 -10.60
C LEU A 187 -1.43 -11.82 -9.15
N ALA A 188 -2.73 -12.04 -8.90
CA ALA A 188 -3.24 -12.42 -7.59
C ALA A 188 -2.60 -13.72 -7.07
N ASN A 189 -2.47 -14.74 -7.91
CA ASN A 189 -1.82 -16.00 -7.53
C ASN A 189 -0.32 -15.82 -7.21
N ALA A 190 0.38 -14.94 -7.92
CA ALA A 190 1.77 -14.60 -7.63
C ALA A 190 1.88 -13.88 -6.28
N ARG A 191 0.98 -12.92 -6.00
CA ARG A 191 0.95 -12.20 -4.73
C ARG A 191 0.59 -13.10 -3.56
N GLN A 192 -0.36 -14.02 -3.73
CA GLN A 192 -0.69 -15.02 -2.71
C GLN A 192 0.56 -15.83 -2.33
N LYS A 193 1.30 -16.35 -3.32
CA LYS A 193 2.56 -17.07 -3.06
C LYS A 193 3.59 -16.22 -2.32
N ALA A 194 3.67 -14.93 -2.66
CA ALA A 194 4.57 -14.00 -1.98
C ALA A 194 4.14 -13.71 -0.53
N LEU A 195 2.84 -13.57 -0.26
CA LEU A 195 2.26 -13.45 1.10
C LEU A 195 2.63 -14.66 1.95
N GLU A 196 2.36 -15.87 1.48
CA GLU A 196 2.66 -17.11 2.21
C GLU A 196 4.17 -17.28 2.47
N LYS A 197 5.03 -16.76 1.57
CA LYS A 197 6.49 -16.87 1.71
C LYS A 197 7.10 -15.81 2.62
N TYR A 198 6.68 -14.56 2.47
CA TYR A 198 7.35 -13.41 3.08
C TYR A 198 6.59 -12.82 4.26
N LEU A 199 5.31 -13.15 4.44
CA LEU A 199 4.45 -12.51 5.43
C LEU A 199 3.80 -13.52 6.39
N TRP A 200 4.24 -14.78 6.34
CA TRP A 200 3.89 -15.82 7.32
C TRP A 200 5.06 -16.07 8.29
N ASN A 201 4.82 -15.95 9.59
CA ASN A 201 5.78 -16.28 10.62
C ASN A 201 5.56 -17.74 11.07
N ASP A 202 6.30 -18.67 10.47
CA ASP A 202 6.15 -20.11 10.75
C ASP A 202 6.47 -20.49 12.20
N LYS A 203 7.37 -19.74 12.85
CA LYS A 203 7.77 -19.99 14.23
C LYS A 203 6.65 -19.66 15.22
N GLU A 204 5.97 -18.54 15.02
CA GLU A 204 4.95 -18.04 15.94
C GLU A 204 3.52 -18.44 15.52
N GLY A 205 3.32 -18.86 14.26
CA GLY A 205 2.03 -19.37 13.75
C GLY A 205 1.04 -18.27 13.39
N TRP A 206 1.51 -17.09 12.98
CA TRP A 206 0.67 -15.99 12.52
C TRP A 206 1.27 -15.23 11.33
N TYR A 207 0.41 -14.50 10.62
CA TYR A 207 0.84 -13.54 9.62
C TYR A 207 1.48 -12.31 10.26
N ALA A 208 2.57 -11.82 9.68
CA ALA A 208 3.29 -10.64 10.13
C ALA A 208 3.94 -9.91 8.96
N ASP A 209 4.37 -8.67 9.20
CA ASP A 209 5.05 -7.86 8.19
C ASP A 209 6.46 -8.39 7.89
N TYR A 210 7.01 -8.05 6.73
CA TYR A 210 8.39 -8.38 6.38
C TYR A 210 9.31 -7.18 6.59
N ASP A 211 10.49 -7.41 7.15
CA ASP A 211 11.50 -6.40 7.42
C ASP A 211 12.56 -6.36 6.31
N LEU A 212 12.62 -5.27 5.56
CA LEU A 212 13.56 -5.12 4.45
C LEU A 212 15.00 -4.87 4.89
N LYS A 213 15.24 -4.47 6.15
CA LYS A 213 16.60 -4.28 6.69
C LYS A 213 17.20 -5.59 7.18
N SER A 214 16.41 -6.39 7.88
CA SER A 214 16.89 -7.67 8.42
C SER A 214 16.65 -8.87 7.49
N HIS A 215 15.86 -8.68 6.43
CA HIS A 215 15.43 -9.72 5.49
C HIS A 215 14.74 -10.90 6.19
N LYS A 216 13.83 -10.58 7.13
CA LYS A 216 13.09 -11.56 7.93
C LYS A 216 11.64 -11.12 8.13
N VAL A 217 10.76 -12.09 8.33
CA VAL A 217 9.42 -11.86 8.86
C VAL A 217 9.54 -11.29 10.28
N ARG A 218 8.73 -10.27 10.60
CA ARG A 218 8.71 -9.61 11.91
C ARG A 218 7.95 -10.45 12.94
N ASN A 219 8.22 -10.18 14.22
CA ASN A 219 7.47 -10.68 15.36
C ASN A 219 6.52 -9.59 15.88
#